data_AF-A0A2W0H5V2-F1
#
_entry.id   AF-A0A2W0H5V2-F1
#
_cell.length_a   1.000
_cell.length_b   1.000
_cell.length_c   1.000
_cell.angle_alpha   90.00
_cell.angle_beta   90.00
_cell.angle_gamma   90.00
#
_symmetry.space_group_name_H-M   'P 1'
#
loop_
_entity.id
_entity.type
_entity.pdbx_description
1 polymer ?
#
loop_
_entity_poly.entity_id
_entity_poly.type
_entity_poly.pdbx_seq_one_letter_code
_entity_poly.pdbx_strand_id
1 'polypeptide(L)'
;MGERKRVEGRMRKGLISVMALVLVLTSLVQPSRTEASQVDDIIDISQNYIGTPYLWGGTDPNTGFDCSGYLWYIFQQIGITLPRSAQQQYDGGQPISNSELQAGDLVFFENTGSRPGVTHSGLYMGNGNMIHTSASQGVIITPMSNSYWAPRYVGAKRYIQQPTEPNVDVHMLSGADRFQTSVEVSKQMYPNGFPTNHSDKTVIIATGSEAADALSAGPLAAEYGDAPILLTRSDRLPSTLASEINRLGADRAVIIGGENAISPNVEANLMNTNISQVERISGSNRLETNQLINEQLTNVDGYFVASGMDFPDALAAAPIAAGENFGIILTNGSLRDGGAALLNGQDAFIVGGEAAVSSQIEAQVQAAAASTTRLAGANRYGTNAALLQYFYGSGLTTDAVVLTTGGDFPDALAAAPLAAAADLPLALAGSSLSNEVGSYFNGSGAGSLYVIGGQLSDNVINDMRYAVE
;
A
#
# COMPACT_ATOMS: atom_id res chain seq x y z
N MET A 1 -17.47 -31.21 0.82
CA MET A 1 -18.61 -30.81 -0.05
C MET A 1 -19.06 -29.34 0.17
N GLY A 2 -18.47 -28.61 1.14
CA GLY A 2 -18.75 -27.20 1.41
C GLY A 2 -17.83 -26.20 0.67
N GLU A 3 -16.56 -26.54 0.39
CA GLU A 3 -15.58 -25.63 -0.22
C GLU A 3 -15.77 -25.41 -1.73
N ARG A 4 -16.17 -26.45 -2.49
CA ARG A 4 -16.46 -26.30 -3.94
C ARG A 4 -17.56 -25.28 -4.25
N LYS A 5 -18.45 -24.97 -3.29
CA LYS A 5 -19.50 -23.95 -3.48
C LYS A 5 -19.01 -22.51 -3.34
N ARG A 6 -17.84 -22.27 -2.73
CA ARG A 6 -17.28 -20.93 -2.53
C ARG A 6 -16.67 -20.40 -3.83
N VAL A 7 -15.91 -21.24 -4.53
CA VAL A 7 -15.29 -20.95 -5.85
C VAL A 7 -16.36 -20.86 -6.96
N GLU A 8 -17.34 -21.77 -7.00
CA GLU A 8 -18.46 -21.68 -7.95
C GLU A 8 -19.30 -20.40 -7.75
N GLY A 9 -19.34 -19.84 -6.53
CA GLY A 9 -20.06 -18.62 -6.20
C GLY A 9 -19.39 -17.33 -6.71
N ARG A 10 -18.05 -17.27 -6.72
CA ARG A 10 -17.28 -16.16 -7.29
C ARG A 10 -17.14 -16.28 -8.81
N MET A 11 -16.81 -17.46 -9.34
CA MET A 11 -16.63 -17.64 -10.79
C MET A 11 -17.93 -17.55 -11.62
N ARG A 12 -19.09 -17.96 -11.08
CA ARG A 12 -20.37 -17.85 -11.84
C ARG A 12 -20.87 -16.43 -12.01
N LYS A 13 -20.36 -15.45 -11.26
CA LYS A 13 -20.72 -14.03 -11.45
C LYS A 13 -19.94 -13.36 -12.58
N GLY A 14 -18.81 -13.94 -13.02
CA GLY A 14 -17.97 -13.40 -14.09
C GLY A 14 -18.31 -13.90 -15.50
N LEU A 15 -19.14 -14.94 -15.64
CA LEU A 15 -19.46 -15.55 -16.94
C LEU A 15 -20.82 -15.06 -17.49
N ILE A 16 -21.00 -13.76 -17.66
CA ILE A 16 -22.00 -13.22 -18.58
C ILE A 16 -21.25 -12.49 -19.68
N SER A 17 -21.20 -13.10 -20.87
CA SER A 17 -20.84 -12.43 -22.11
C SER A 17 -21.71 -11.18 -22.28
N VAL A 18 -21.10 -10.00 -22.17
CA VAL A 18 -21.77 -8.74 -22.50
C VAL A 18 -20.93 -8.00 -23.54
N MET A 19 -21.17 -8.33 -24.82
CA MET A 19 -21.10 -7.33 -25.87
C MET A 19 -22.25 -6.34 -25.65
N ALA A 20 -22.02 -5.27 -24.89
CA ALA A 20 -22.91 -4.13 -24.87
C ALA A 20 -22.12 -2.88 -25.26
N LEU A 21 -22.45 -2.38 -26.44
CA LEU A 21 -22.13 -1.04 -26.91
C LEU A 21 -22.81 -0.03 -25.96
N VAL A 22 -22.08 0.49 -24.98
CA VAL A 22 -22.55 1.55 -24.09
C VAL A 22 -22.37 2.89 -24.80
N LEU A 23 -23.47 3.44 -25.32
CA LEU A 23 -23.56 4.83 -25.73
C LEU A 23 -23.64 5.69 -24.45
N VAL A 24 -22.51 6.25 -24.03
CA VAL A 24 -22.44 7.18 -22.90
C VAL A 24 -23.05 8.52 -23.33
N LEU A 25 -24.29 8.78 -22.94
CA LEU A 25 -24.84 10.13 -22.86
C LEU A 25 -24.21 10.79 -21.62
N THR A 26 -23.19 11.62 -21.85
CA THR A 26 -22.57 12.45 -20.82
C THR A 26 -23.56 13.53 -20.37
N SER A 27 -24.32 13.25 -19.32
CA SER A 27 -24.84 14.33 -18.49
C SER A 27 -23.65 14.95 -17.74
N LEU A 28 -23.40 16.23 -17.98
CA LEU A 28 -22.42 17.05 -17.26
C LEU A 28 -22.87 17.22 -15.80
N VAL A 29 -22.70 16.19 -15.00
CA VAL A 29 -22.61 16.34 -13.55
C VAL A 29 -21.11 16.47 -13.27
N GLN A 30 -20.64 17.69 -13.03
CA GLN A 30 -19.29 17.87 -12.50
C GLN A 30 -19.22 17.13 -11.16
N PRO A 31 -18.21 16.27 -10.91
CA PRO A 31 -18.05 15.67 -9.60
C PRO A 31 -17.91 16.78 -8.55
N SER A 32 -18.66 16.67 -7.45
CA SER A 32 -18.39 17.46 -6.26
C SER A 32 -16.95 17.17 -5.82
N ARG A 33 -16.15 18.22 -5.58
CA ARG A 33 -14.76 18.06 -5.11
C ARG A 33 -14.79 17.42 -3.72
N THR A 34 -13.96 16.41 -3.50
CA THR A 34 -13.75 15.83 -2.18
C THR A 34 -12.98 16.81 -1.29
N GLU A 35 -13.19 16.73 0.02
CA GLU A 35 -12.58 17.64 1.01
C GLU A 35 -11.04 17.58 1.01
N ALA A 36 -10.46 16.37 0.92
CA ALA A 36 -9.02 16.16 0.78
C ALA A 36 -8.46 16.87 -0.47
N SER A 37 -9.18 16.80 -1.59
CA SER A 37 -8.81 17.49 -2.83
C SER A 37 -8.82 19.02 -2.68
N GLN A 38 -9.65 19.60 -1.81
CA GLN A 38 -9.70 21.05 -1.63
C GLN A 38 -8.49 21.61 -0.86
N VAL A 39 -7.90 20.82 0.04
CA VAL A 39 -6.69 21.21 0.78
C VAL A 39 -5.47 21.22 -0.14
N ASP A 40 -5.28 20.15 -0.91
CA ASP A 40 -4.18 20.10 -1.89
C ASP A 40 -4.34 21.20 -2.95
N ASP A 41 -5.57 21.39 -3.47
CA ASP A 41 -5.89 22.46 -4.40
C ASP A 41 -5.50 23.84 -3.84
N ILE A 42 -5.87 24.16 -2.59
CA ILE A 42 -5.59 25.49 -2.04
C ILE A 42 -4.11 25.72 -1.81
N ILE A 43 -3.37 24.68 -1.42
CA ILE A 43 -1.93 24.74 -1.21
C ILE A 43 -1.21 24.99 -2.54
N ASP A 44 -1.60 24.29 -3.61
CA ASP A 44 -1.04 24.49 -4.95
C ASP A 44 -1.42 25.85 -5.53
N ILE A 45 -2.70 26.24 -5.44
CA ILE A 45 -3.19 27.56 -5.89
C ILE A 45 -2.44 28.67 -5.15
N SER A 46 -2.23 28.55 -3.83
CA SER A 46 -1.59 29.59 -3.02
C SER A 46 -0.18 29.91 -3.52
N GLN A 47 0.60 28.89 -3.88
CA GLN A 47 2.00 29.02 -4.29
C GLN A 47 2.18 29.72 -5.64
N ASN A 48 1.18 29.63 -6.53
CA ASN A 48 1.22 30.28 -7.85
C ASN A 48 1.32 31.81 -7.79
N TYR A 49 1.03 32.42 -6.64
CA TYR A 49 1.02 33.87 -6.45
C TYR A 49 2.22 34.39 -5.66
N ILE A 50 3.21 33.54 -5.36
CA ILE A 50 4.46 33.99 -4.70
C ILE A 50 5.09 35.13 -5.50
N GLY A 51 5.42 36.22 -4.80
CA GLY A 51 5.98 37.44 -5.38
C GLY A 51 4.96 38.50 -5.82
N THR A 52 3.64 38.21 -5.82
CA THR A 52 2.64 39.24 -6.12
C THR A 52 2.75 40.41 -5.11
N PRO A 53 2.87 41.68 -5.56
CA PRO A 53 3.11 42.82 -4.69
C PRO A 53 2.02 43.04 -3.63
N TYR A 54 2.41 43.71 -2.54
CA TYR A 54 1.45 44.17 -1.54
C TYR A 54 0.70 45.41 -2.02
N LEU A 55 -0.62 45.42 -1.86
CA LEU A 55 -1.50 46.56 -2.08
C LEU A 55 -2.58 46.60 -0.99
N TRP A 56 -2.65 47.69 -0.23
CA TRP A 56 -3.67 47.86 0.81
C TRP A 56 -5.09 47.81 0.20
N GLY A 57 -5.94 46.91 0.69
CA GLY A 57 -7.28 46.66 0.13
C GLY A 57 -7.29 45.76 -1.11
N GLY A 58 -6.12 45.36 -1.62
CA GLY A 58 -5.94 44.68 -2.90
C GLY A 58 -6.46 43.23 -2.90
N THR A 59 -7.02 42.83 -4.03
CA THR A 59 -7.64 41.50 -4.28
C THR A 59 -7.34 40.95 -5.67
N ASP A 60 -6.38 41.53 -6.39
CA ASP A 60 -6.13 41.19 -7.80
C ASP A 60 -4.65 40.86 -8.00
N PRO A 61 -4.32 39.67 -8.54
CA PRO A 61 -2.94 39.25 -8.72
C PRO A 61 -2.11 40.15 -9.64
N ASN A 62 -2.74 40.94 -10.51
CA ASN A 62 -2.06 41.85 -11.43
C ASN A 62 -1.72 43.21 -10.79
N THR A 63 -2.42 43.60 -9.72
CA THR A 63 -2.24 44.91 -9.06
C THR A 63 -1.68 44.79 -7.65
N GLY A 64 -1.88 43.63 -7.02
CA GLY A 64 -1.38 43.32 -5.70
C GLY A 64 -2.48 42.89 -4.72
N PHE A 65 -2.04 42.34 -3.60
CA PHE A 65 -2.91 41.85 -2.54
C PHE A 65 -2.64 42.54 -1.21
N ASP A 66 -3.65 42.66 -0.35
CA ASP A 66 -3.41 42.66 1.10
C ASP A 66 -3.54 41.25 1.67
N CYS A 67 -3.16 41.05 2.93
CA CYS A 67 -3.16 39.73 3.56
C CYS A 67 -4.52 39.00 3.47
N SER A 68 -5.60 39.70 3.82
CA SER A 68 -6.96 39.14 3.78
C SER A 68 -7.53 39.03 2.36
N GLY A 69 -7.10 39.88 1.43
CA GLY A 69 -7.47 39.89 0.02
C GLY A 69 -6.82 38.79 -0.79
N TYR A 70 -5.58 38.44 -0.44
CA TYR A 70 -4.92 37.25 -0.96
C TYR A 70 -5.69 35.98 -0.58
N LEU A 71 -5.98 35.80 0.72
CA LEU A 71 -6.74 34.64 1.20
C LEU A 71 -8.15 34.60 0.58
N TRP A 72 -8.83 35.74 0.54
CA TRP A 72 -10.14 35.87 -0.10
C TRP A 72 -10.12 35.40 -1.56
N TYR A 73 -9.09 35.80 -2.31
CA TYR A 73 -8.94 35.46 -3.72
C TYR A 73 -8.67 33.97 -3.94
N ILE A 74 -7.73 33.38 -3.21
CA ILE A 74 -7.38 31.95 -3.41
C ILE A 74 -8.52 31.02 -2.95
N PHE A 75 -9.23 31.35 -1.86
CA PHE A 75 -10.36 30.55 -1.38
C PHE A 75 -11.55 30.59 -2.36
N GLN A 76 -11.73 31.71 -3.07
CA GLN A 76 -12.77 31.81 -4.09
C GLN A 76 -12.55 30.80 -5.23
N GLN A 77 -11.30 30.43 -5.54
CA GLN A 77 -10.98 29.47 -6.61
C GLN A 77 -11.32 28.01 -6.25
N ILE A 78 -11.45 27.70 -4.96
CA ILE A 78 -11.95 26.41 -4.46
C ILE A 78 -13.43 26.49 -4.05
N GLY A 79 -14.12 27.57 -4.39
CA GLY A 79 -15.56 27.73 -4.15
C GLY A 79 -15.94 28.21 -2.74
N ILE A 80 -14.99 28.64 -1.91
CA ILE A 80 -15.23 29.10 -0.54
C ILE A 80 -15.18 30.63 -0.50
N THR A 81 -16.24 31.25 0.02
CA THR A 81 -16.27 32.72 0.18
C THR A 81 -15.83 33.10 1.58
N LEU A 82 -14.68 33.76 1.67
CA LEU A 82 -14.21 34.37 2.93
C LEU A 82 -14.76 35.78 3.11
N PRO A 83 -14.85 36.28 4.36
CA PRO A 83 -14.98 37.71 4.63
C PRO A 83 -13.77 38.50 4.10
N ARG A 84 -13.93 39.80 3.83
CA ARG A 84 -12.87 40.63 3.22
C ARG A 84 -11.79 41.09 4.20
N SER A 85 -12.07 41.21 5.49
CA SER A 85 -11.06 41.68 6.46
C SER A 85 -10.51 40.54 7.31
N ALA A 86 -9.24 40.65 7.70
CA ALA A 86 -8.58 39.66 8.57
C ALA A 86 -9.33 39.47 9.90
N GLN A 87 -9.94 40.53 10.46
CA GLN A 87 -10.75 40.41 11.68
C GLN A 87 -12.02 39.60 11.43
N GLN A 88 -12.76 39.86 10.36
CA GLN A 88 -13.98 39.09 10.06
C GLN A 88 -13.67 37.63 9.69
N GLN A 89 -12.53 37.39 9.04
CA GLN A 89 -12.03 36.02 8.80
C GLN A 89 -11.69 35.32 10.13
N TYR A 90 -11.15 36.04 11.10
CA TYR A 90 -10.94 35.48 12.43
C TYR A 90 -12.26 35.19 13.16
N ASP A 91 -13.24 36.08 13.05
CA ASP A 91 -14.52 35.95 13.75
C ASP A 91 -15.42 34.86 13.14
N GLY A 92 -15.28 34.56 11.84
CA GLY A 92 -16.21 33.70 11.10
C GLY A 92 -15.83 32.23 10.95
N GLY A 93 -14.55 31.85 11.08
CA GLY A 93 -14.11 30.45 10.86
C GLY A 93 -14.20 29.58 12.12
N GLN A 94 -14.10 28.26 11.94
CA GLN A 94 -14.08 27.31 13.06
C GLN A 94 -12.77 27.48 13.85
N PRO A 95 -12.81 27.72 15.18
CA PRO A 95 -11.60 27.88 15.97
C PRO A 95 -10.78 26.58 16.02
N ILE A 96 -9.47 26.69 15.77
CA ILE A 96 -8.52 25.56 15.81
C ILE A 96 -7.47 25.82 16.88
N SER A 97 -7.18 24.81 17.71
CA SER A 97 -6.08 24.87 18.67
C SER A 97 -4.73 24.66 17.97
N ASN A 98 -3.64 25.12 18.58
CA ASN A 98 -2.31 24.97 17.97
C ASN A 98 -1.91 23.50 17.72
N SER A 99 -2.42 22.57 18.54
CA SER A 99 -2.19 21.13 18.39
C SER A 99 -2.98 20.50 17.23
N GLU A 100 -4.01 21.18 16.73
CA GLU A 100 -4.90 20.70 15.67
C GLU A 100 -4.65 21.43 14.33
N LEU A 101 -3.61 22.26 14.28
CA LEU A 101 -3.30 23.09 13.12
C LEU A 101 -2.82 22.24 11.94
N GLN A 102 -3.53 22.35 10.82
CA GLN A 102 -3.31 21.56 9.60
C GLN A 102 -3.20 22.47 8.39
N ALA A 103 -2.48 22.01 7.36
CA ALA A 103 -2.37 22.74 6.10
C ALA A 103 -3.77 23.09 5.56
N GLY A 104 -3.94 24.32 5.06
CA GLY A 104 -5.25 24.85 4.67
C GLY A 104 -5.95 25.70 5.73
N ASP A 105 -5.50 25.65 7.00
CA ASP A 105 -6.01 26.55 8.05
C ASP A 105 -5.52 27.99 7.85
N LEU A 106 -6.33 28.96 8.28
CA LEU A 106 -5.93 30.36 8.34
C LEU A 106 -5.31 30.67 9.69
N VAL A 107 -4.17 31.36 9.68
CA VAL A 107 -3.45 31.80 10.88
C VAL A 107 -3.50 33.31 11.00
N PHE A 108 -3.67 33.82 12.21
CA PHE A 108 -3.98 35.22 12.47
C PHE A 108 -3.02 35.86 13.46
N PHE A 109 -2.70 37.13 13.21
CA PHE A 109 -1.71 37.87 13.97
C PHE A 109 -2.18 39.29 14.31
N GLU A 110 -1.72 39.81 15.44
CA GLU A 110 -1.95 41.17 15.91
C GLU A 110 -0.65 41.98 15.95
N ASN A 111 -0.75 43.28 16.24
CA ASN A 111 0.41 44.17 16.41
C ASN A 111 1.38 44.19 15.20
N THR A 112 0.83 44.01 14.00
CA THR A 112 1.57 44.16 12.72
C THR A 112 1.26 45.48 12.00
N GLY A 113 0.37 46.29 12.59
CA GLY A 113 -0.01 47.62 12.10
C GLY A 113 -0.54 48.48 13.26
N SER A 114 -1.08 49.66 12.94
CA SER A 114 -1.44 50.68 13.94
C SER A 114 -2.84 50.52 14.57
N ARG A 115 -3.60 49.48 14.21
CA ARG A 115 -4.97 49.25 14.70
C ARG A 115 -5.02 48.10 15.70
N PRO A 116 -5.90 48.15 16.71
CA PRO A 116 -6.09 47.04 17.65
C PRO A 116 -6.75 45.83 16.98
N GLY A 117 -6.59 44.65 17.60
CA GLY A 117 -7.18 43.39 17.15
C GLY A 117 -6.34 42.66 16.10
N VAL A 118 -6.97 41.77 15.33
CA VAL A 118 -6.30 41.02 14.26
C VAL A 118 -5.96 41.95 13.11
N THR A 119 -4.65 42.14 12.91
CA THR A 119 -4.09 43.05 11.90
C THR A 119 -3.55 42.34 10.67
N HIS A 120 -3.31 41.02 10.74
CA HIS A 120 -2.74 40.24 9.65
C HIS A 120 -3.24 38.79 9.64
N SER A 121 -3.21 38.17 8.46
CA SER A 121 -3.61 36.78 8.24
C SER A 121 -2.72 36.08 7.21
N GLY A 122 -2.64 34.75 7.30
CA GLY A 122 -1.95 33.89 6.33
C GLY A 122 -2.61 32.53 6.22
N LEU A 123 -2.23 31.76 5.19
CA LEU A 123 -2.61 30.35 5.03
C LEU A 123 -1.49 29.49 5.61
N TYR A 124 -1.82 28.56 6.50
CA TYR A 124 -0.87 27.62 7.07
C TYR A 124 -0.53 26.55 6.03
N MET A 125 0.78 26.33 5.82
CA MET A 125 1.33 25.44 4.81
C MET A 125 1.77 24.08 5.39
N GLY A 126 1.49 23.84 6.68
CA GLY A 126 2.12 22.74 7.41
C GLY A 126 3.53 23.09 7.90
N ASN A 127 4.09 22.21 8.74
CA ASN A 127 5.47 22.29 9.24
C ASN A 127 5.86 23.65 9.86
N GLY A 128 4.92 24.34 10.50
CA GLY A 128 5.17 25.64 11.15
C GLY A 128 5.28 26.84 10.20
N ASN A 129 4.98 26.67 8.91
CA ASN A 129 5.11 27.72 7.90
C ASN A 129 3.74 28.29 7.51
N MET A 130 3.73 29.56 7.12
CA MET A 130 2.57 30.21 6.49
C MET A 130 2.94 30.87 5.18
N ILE A 131 2.02 30.90 4.22
CA ILE A 131 2.06 31.76 3.06
C ILE A 131 1.16 32.97 3.29
N HIS A 132 1.70 34.17 3.08
CA HIS A 132 0.99 35.41 3.34
C HIS A 132 1.58 36.56 2.52
N THR A 133 0.87 37.70 2.45
CA THR A 133 1.40 38.90 1.79
C THR A 133 2.24 39.76 2.74
N SER A 134 3.51 39.97 2.42
CA SER A 134 4.43 40.89 3.11
C SER A 134 4.41 42.28 2.48
N ALA A 135 4.40 43.33 3.31
CA ALA A 135 4.41 44.71 2.84
C ALA A 135 5.64 45.07 1.98
N SER A 136 6.78 44.38 2.17
CA SER A 136 8.02 44.64 1.44
C SER A 136 8.35 43.60 0.38
N GLN A 137 7.81 42.38 0.47
CA GLN A 137 8.20 41.24 -0.37
C GLN A 137 7.05 40.64 -1.18
N GLY A 138 5.83 41.16 -1.04
CA GLY A 138 4.65 40.55 -1.66
C GLY A 138 4.32 39.21 -1.03
N VAL A 139 3.62 38.33 -1.76
CA VAL A 139 3.28 36.98 -1.28
C VAL A 139 4.56 36.16 -1.05
N ILE A 140 4.74 35.65 0.18
CA ILE A 140 5.94 34.93 0.62
C ILE A 140 5.57 33.84 1.65
N ILE A 141 6.39 32.79 1.71
CA ILE A 141 6.33 31.77 2.76
C ILE A 141 7.28 32.15 3.90
N THR A 142 6.80 32.18 5.13
CA THR A 142 7.59 32.51 6.32
C THR A 142 7.32 31.52 7.45
N PRO A 143 8.35 31.09 8.22
CA PRO A 143 8.15 30.34 9.45
C PRO A 143 7.46 31.20 10.52
N MET A 144 6.36 30.69 11.08
CA MET A 144 5.61 31.38 12.13
C MET A 144 6.40 31.48 13.44
N SER A 145 7.38 30.59 13.64
CA SER A 145 8.26 30.55 14.82
C SER A 145 9.32 31.65 14.86
N ASN A 146 9.43 32.48 13.82
CA ASN A 146 10.44 33.54 13.80
C ASN A 146 10.15 34.64 14.85
N SER A 147 11.17 35.43 15.16
CA SER A 147 11.11 36.46 16.22
C SER A 147 10.08 37.56 15.97
N TYR A 148 9.59 37.72 14.74
CA TYR A 148 8.57 38.70 14.40
C TYR A 148 7.16 38.13 14.56
N TRP A 149 6.89 36.93 14.04
CA TRP A 149 5.54 36.34 13.99
C TRP A 149 5.14 35.62 15.27
N ALA A 150 6.07 34.91 15.93
CA ALA A 150 5.78 34.14 17.13
C ALA A 150 5.12 34.96 18.25
N PRO A 151 5.62 36.15 18.65
CA PRO A 151 4.99 36.95 19.70
C PRO A 151 3.68 37.65 19.27
N ARG A 152 3.29 37.53 18.01
CA ARG A 152 2.12 38.22 17.42
C ARG A 152 0.98 37.26 17.08
N TYR A 153 1.18 35.96 17.24
CA TYR A 153 0.20 34.94 16.88
C TYR A 153 -1.00 34.98 17.83
N VAL A 154 -2.20 35.08 17.26
CA VAL A 154 -3.48 35.19 18.00
C VAL A 154 -4.23 33.86 18.02
N GLY A 155 -4.16 33.10 16.92
CA GLY A 155 -4.86 31.83 16.78
C GLY A 155 -5.10 31.44 15.33
N ALA A 156 -5.82 30.34 15.13
CA ALA A 156 -6.15 29.80 13.82
C ALA A 156 -7.66 29.58 13.62
N LYS A 157 -8.07 29.58 12.35
CA LYS A 157 -9.44 29.30 11.92
C LYS A 157 -9.47 28.38 10.71
N ARG A 158 -10.43 27.47 10.71
CA ARG A 158 -10.68 26.53 9.60
C ARG A 158 -11.92 26.92 8.82
N TYR A 159 -11.77 26.89 7.49
CA TYR A 159 -12.81 27.21 6.50
C TYR A 159 -13.05 26.08 5.50
N ILE A 160 -12.07 25.20 5.31
CA ILE A 160 -12.20 23.95 4.55
C ILE A 160 -12.64 22.89 5.56
N GLN A 161 -13.77 22.21 5.32
CA GLN A 161 -14.03 20.99 6.07
C GLN A 161 -12.90 20.03 5.74
N GLN A 162 -12.12 19.67 6.76
CA GLN A 162 -11.16 18.60 6.61
C GLN A 162 -11.98 17.32 6.59
N PRO A 163 -11.64 16.34 5.73
CA PRO A 163 -12.26 15.04 5.84
C PRO A 163 -12.06 14.57 7.28
N THR A 164 -13.14 14.08 7.90
CA THR A 164 -13.03 13.48 9.23
C THR A 164 -11.92 12.45 9.19
N GLU A 165 -11.03 12.47 10.19
CA GLU A 165 -9.97 11.45 10.30
C GLU A 165 -10.59 10.08 10.09
N PRO A 166 -10.07 9.28 9.15
CA PRO A 166 -10.74 8.06 8.76
C PRO A 166 -10.74 7.10 9.94
N ASN A 167 -11.91 6.55 10.26
CA ASN A 167 -12.10 5.63 11.37
C ASN A 167 -11.62 4.22 10.99
N VAL A 168 -10.33 4.14 10.67
CA VAL A 168 -9.62 2.94 10.22
C VAL A 168 -8.46 2.68 11.18
N ASP A 169 -8.54 1.55 11.89
CA ASP A 169 -7.52 1.12 12.85
C ASP A 169 -6.25 0.68 12.12
N VAL A 170 -5.12 1.33 12.41
CA VAL A 170 -3.83 0.98 11.80
C VAL A 170 -3.05 0.02 12.69
N HIS A 171 -2.76 -1.15 12.17
CA HIS A 171 -1.90 -2.16 12.78
C HIS A 171 -0.54 -2.18 12.10
N MET A 172 0.43 -1.48 12.68
CA MET A 172 1.82 -1.51 12.20
C MET A 172 2.49 -2.83 12.60
N LEU A 173 2.77 -3.70 11.62
CA LEU A 173 3.52 -4.94 11.80
C LEU A 173 4.92 -4.74 11.22
N SER A 174 5.81 -4.13 12.01
CA SER A 174 7.17 -3.80 11.58
C SER A 174 8.19 -3.98 12.69
N GLY A 175 9.42 -4.31 12.30
CA GLY A 175 10.55 -4.45 13.20
C GLY A 175 11.71 -3.52 12.84
N ALA A 176 12.82 -3.62 13.58
CA ALA A 176 14.04 -2.87 13.30
C ALA A 176 14.67 -3.24 11.93
N ASP A 177 14.36 -4.43 11.43
CA ASP A 177 14.73 -4.91 10.10
C ASP A 177 13.70 -5.91 9.57
N ARG A 178 13.88 -6.36 8.32
CA ARG A 178 13.03 -7.35 7.64
C ARG A 178 12.85 -8.66 8.40
N PHE A 179 13.87 -9.08 9.17
CA PHE A 179 13.79 -10.33 9.93
C PHE A 179 12.82 -10.16 11.10
N GLN A 180 12.92 -9.05 11.82
CA GLN A 180 11.97 -8.75 12.88
C GLN A 180 10.57 -8.45 12.33
N THR A 181 10.42 -7.81 11.16
CA THR A 181 9.11 -7.66 10.51
C THR A 181 8.43 -9.02 10.29
N SER A 182 9.16 -10.01 9.76
CA SER A 182 8.59 -11.36 9.57
C SER A 182 8.13 -12.03 10.88
N VAL A 183 8.80 -11.72 12.00
CA VAL A 183 8.39 -12.16 13.34
C VAL A 183 7.11 -11.47 13.80
N GLU A 184 6.96 -10.17 13.56
CA GLU A 184 5.74 -9.44 13.93
C GLU A 184 4.53 -9.91 13.10
N VAL A 185 4.72 -10.23 11.80
CA VAL A 185 3.67 -10.87 10.99
C VAL A 185 3.29 -12.24 11.56
N SER A 186 4.28 -13.06 11.95
CA SER A 186 4.03 -14.36 12.55
C SER A 186 3.24 -14.28 13.86
N LYS A 187 3.54 -13.29 14.71
CA LYS A 187 2.76 -13.02 15.93
C LYS A 187 1.34 -12.56 15.64
N GLN A 188 1.12 -11.79 14.57
CA GLN A 188 -0.24 -11.42 14.16
C GLN A 188 -1.05 -12.66 13.76
N MET A 189 -0.45 -13.57 12.98
CA MET A 189 -1.12 -14.81 12.57
C MET A 189 -1.38 -15.74 13.76
N TYR A 190 -0.41 -15.86 14.66
CA TYR A 190 -0.44 -16.80 15.79
C TYR A 190 -0.06 -16.11 17.11
N PRO A 191 -0.92 -15.28 17.70
CA PRO A 191 -0.58 -14.46 18.89
C PRO A 191 -0.16 -15.29 20.10
N ASN A 192 -0.69 -16.52 20.22
CA ASN A 192 -0.39 -17.45 21.31
C ASN A 192 0.44 -18.67 20.86
N GLY A 193 1.06 -18.59 19.69
CA GLY A 193 1.72 -19.71 19.02
C GLY A 193 0.73 -20.59 18.24
N PHE A 194 1.24 -21.65 17.60
CA PHE A 194 0.37 -22.60 16.91
C PHE A 194 -0.60 -23.24 17.91
N PRO A 195 -1.92 -23.27 17.61
CA PRO A 195 -2.90 -23.98 18.43
C PRO A 195 -2.48 -25.43 18.68
N THR A 196 -2.83 -25.98 19.85
CA THR A 196 -2.46 -27.36 20.21
C THR A 196 -3.01 -28.39 19.22
N ASN A 197 -4.14 -28.09 18.57
CA ASN A 197 -4.81 -28.90 17.56
C ASN A 197 -4.44 -28.51 16.11
N HIS A 198 -3.46 -27.63 15.92
CA HIS A 198 -2.99 -27.29 14.58
C HIS A 198 -2.34 -28.52 13.94
N SER A 199 -2.82 -28.91 12.75
CA SER A 199 -2.47 -30.18 12.12
C SER A 199 -1.06 -30.23 11.54
N ASP A 200 -0.51 -29.07 11.17
CA ASP A 200 0.84 -28.92 10.62
C ASP A 200 1.51 -27.70 11.26
N LYS A 201 2.55 -27.88 12.08
CA LYS A 201 3.25 -26.77 12.77
C LYS A 201 4.53 -26.39 12.05
N THR A 202 4.40 -26.23 10.73
CA THR A 202 5.48 -25.87 9.84
C THR A 202 5.75 -24.37 9.86
N VAL A 203 7.02 -23.99 9.82
CA VAL A 203 7.45 -22.63 9.44
C VAL A 203 8.23 -22.69 8.13
N ILE A 204 8.02 -21.71 7.26
CA ILE A 204 8.82 -21.55 6.05
C ILE A 204 9.99 -20.63 6.36
N ILE A 205 11.21 -21.07 6.06
CA ILE A 205 12.44 -20.30 6.25
C ILE A 205 12.93 -19.84 4.89
N ALA A 206 12.89 -18.53 4.66
CA ALA A 206 13.36 -17.89 3.44
C ALA A 206 14.49 -16.90 3.74
N THR A 207 15.33 -16.63 2.74
CA THR A 207 16.39 -15.63 2.90
C THR A 207 15.78 -14.23 2.83
N GLY A 208 16.14 -13.37 3.79
CA GLY A 208 15.81 -11.95 3.70
C GLY A 208 16.74 -11.17 2.77
N SER A 209 17.78 -11.79 2.20
CA SER A 209 18.83 -11.08 1.47
C SER A 209 18.63 -11.05 -0.05
N GLU A 210 18.06 -12.12 -0.65
CA GLU A 210 17.77 -12.17 -2.09
C GLU A 210 16.43 -12.86 -2.36
N ALA A 211 15.52 -12.19 -3.07
CA ALA A 211 14.11 -12.59 -3.20
C ALA A 211 13.88 -13.90 -3.94
N ALA A 212 14.81 -14.27 -4.84
CA ALA A 212 14.50 -15.02 -6.04
C ALA A 212 13.84 -16.38 -5.78
N ASP A 213 14.29 -17.09 -4.75
CA ASP A 213 13.88 -18.47 -4.50
C ASP A 213 12.54 -18.55 -3.74
N ALA A 214 12.15 -17.49 -3.02
CA ALA A 214 11.04 -17.54 -2.08
C ALA A 214 9.75 -16.87 -2.57
N LEU A 215 9.74 -16.26 -3.75
CA LEU A 215 8.54 -15.55 -4.28
C LEU A 215 7.32 -16.47 -4.43
N SER A 216 7.54 -17.76 -4.68
CA SER A 216 6.48 -18.78 -4.75
C SER A 216 6.20 -19.48 -3.41
N ALA A 217 6.78 -19.01 -2.30
CA ALA A 217 6.57 -19.64 -1.00
C ALA A 217 5.19 -19.32 -0.40
N GLY A 218 4.48 -18.31 -0.90
CA GLY A 218 3.10 -17.99 -0.46
C GLY A 218 2.14 -19.18 -0.62
N PRO A 219 1.94 -19.72 -1.84
CA PRO A 219 1.14 -20.92 -2.04
C PRO A 219 1.59 -22.12 -1.19
N LEU A 220 2.90 -22.29 -1.02
CA LEU A 220 3.45 -23.35 -0.19
C LEU A 220 3.12 -23.15 1.31
N ALA A 221 3.10 -21.90 1.78
CA ALA A 221 2.69 -21.56 3.14
C ALA A 221 1.24 -21.98 3.40
N ALA A 222 0.35 -21.70 2.44
CA ALA A 222 -1.05 -22.12 2.51
C ALA A 222 -1.19 -23.65 2.49
N GLU A 223 -0.45 -24.35 1.62
CA GLU A 223 -0.43 -25.84 1.56
C GLU A 223 -0.03 -26.47 2.90
N TYR A 224 0.89 -25.84 3.65
CA TYR A 224 1.30 -26.27 4.99
C TYR A 224 0.46 -25.67 6.13
N GLY A 225 -0.80 -25.34 5.87
CA GLY A 225 -1.76 -24.91 6.89
C GLY A 225 -1.48 -23.51 7.42
N ASP A 226 -1.33 -22.54 6.52
CA ASP A 226 -1.07 -21.13 6.83
C ASP A 226 0.27 -20.89 7.55
N ALA A 227 1.30 -21.66 7.17
CA ALA A 227 2.64 -21.57 7.76
C ALA A 227 3.23 -20.15 7.63
N PRO A 228 3.73 -19.52 8.71
CA PRO A 228 4.33 -18.21 8.61
C PRO A 228 5.67 -18.30 7.84
N ILE A 229 5.92 -17.31 6.98
CA ILE A 229 7.21 -17.16 6.29
C ILE A 229 8.13 -16.30 7.17
N LEU A 230 9.15 -16.94 7.72
CA LEU A 230 10.16 -16.35 8.59
C LEU A 230 11.44 -16.09 7.81
N LEU A 231 11.97 -14.86 7.92
CA LEU A 231 13.16 -14.44 7.20
C LEU A 231 14.42 -14.61 8.03
N THR A 232 15.43 -15.23 7.44
CA THR A 232 16.76 -15.42 8.05
C THR A 232 17.86 -14.73 7.26
N ARG A 233 19.02 -14.54 7.90
CA ARG A 233 20.27 -14.23 7.20
C ARG A 233 20.81 -15.49 6.53
N SER A 234 21.64 -15.33 5.50
CA SER A 234 22.20 -16.46 4.76
C SER A 234 23.11 -17.36 5.60
N ASP A 235 23.85 -16.79 6.55
CA ASP A 235 24.90 -17.48 7.32
C ASP A 235 24.51 -17.84 8.76
N ARG A 236 23.41 -17.27 9.29
CA ARG A 236 23.01 -17.45 10.69
C ARG A 236 21.51 -17.23 10.92
N LEU A 237 20.96 -17.97 11.87
CA LEU A 237 19.60 -17.77 12.36
C LEU A 237 19.59 -16.63 13.41
N PRO A 238 18.88 -15.51 13.20
CA PRO A 238 18.75 -14.47 14.22
C PRO A 238 18.13 -15.04 15.50
N SER A 239 18.61 -14.60 16.68
CA SER A 239 18.08 -15.07 17.97
C SER A 239 16.61 -14.71 18.17
N THR A 240 16.15 -13.60 17.57
CA THR A 240 14.74 -13.22 17.50
C THR A 240 13.91 -14.25 16.75
N LEU A 241 14.42 -14.77 15.63
CA LEU A 241 13.75 -15.81 14.84
C LEU A 241 13.72 -17.14 15.59
N ALA A 242 14.83 -17.54 16.23
CA ALA A 242 14.89 -18.74 17.06
C ALA A 242 13.89 -18.68 18.23
N SER A 243 13.76 -17.51 18.86
CA SER A 243 12.79 -17.28 19.94
C SER A 243 11.36 -17.36 19.42
N GLU A 244 11.09 -16.83 18.22
CA GLU A 244 9.78 -16.89 17.60
C GLU A 244 9.37 -18.32 17.22
N ILE A 245 10.28 -19.10 16.63
CA ILE A 245 10.08 -20.52 16.34
C ILE A 245 9.69 -21.30 17.62
N ASN A 246 10.40 -21.03 18.72
CA ASN A 246 10.09 -21.64 20.02
C ASN A 246 8.74 -21.18 20.57
N ARG A 247 8.39 -19.89 20.44
CA ARG A 247 7.10 -19.32 20.87
C ARG A 247 5.94 -19.92 20.08
N LEU A 248 6.11 -20.07 18.77
CA LEU A 248 5.14 -20.74 17.90
C LEU A 248 4.92 -22.19 18.31
N GLY A 249 5.93 -22.84 18.90
CA GLY A 249 5.90 -24.28 19.11
C GLY A 249 5.97 -25.05 17.78
N ALA A 250 6.63 -24.47 16.78
CA ALA A 250 6.87 -25.11 15.49
C ALA A 250 7.81 -26.31 15.66
N ASP A 251 7.50 -27.42 14.99
CA ASP A 251 8.28 -28.66 15.05
C ASP A 251 8.88 -29.07 13.69
N ARG A 252 8.45 -28.42 12.61
CA ARG A 252 8.96 -28.59 11.25
C ARG A 252 9.36 -27.25 10.62
N ALA A 253 10.49 -27.24 9.93
CA ALA A 253 10.94 -26.09 9.15
C ALA A 253 11.18 -26.50 7.69
N VAL A 254 10.68 -25.71 6.76
CA VAL A 254 10.93 -25.89 5.33
C VAL A 254 11.78 -24.72 4.84
N ILE A 255 13.04 -25.01 4.52
CA ILE A 255 14.01 -24.04 3.98
C ILE A 255 13.80 -23.89 2.48
N ILE A 256 13.63 -22.66 2.01
CA ILE A 256 13.51 -22.34 0.58
C ILE A 256 14.81 -21.72 0.09
N GLY A 257 15.45 -22.41 -0.87
CA GLY A 257 16.69 -21.99 -1.50
C GLY A 257 17.90 -22.85 -1.13
N GLY A 258 18.89 -22.82 -2.02
CA GLY A 258 20.12 -23.61 -1.89
C GLY A 258 21.02 -23.13 -0.76
N GLU A 259 22.10 -23.86 -0.51
CA GLU A 259 23.06 -23.58 0.57
C GLU A 259 23.75 -22.21 0.44
N ASN A 260 23.82 -21.65 -0.77
CA ASN A 260 24.34 -20.30 -0.98
C ASN A 260 23.38 -19.22 -0.47
N ALA A 261 22.07 -19.46 -0.56
CA ALA A 261 21.05 -18.55 -0.07
C ALA A 261 20.86 -18.69 1.45
N ILE A 262 20.86 -19.93 1.94
CA ILE A 262 20.70 -20.29 3.36
C ILE A 262 21.66 -21.44 3.68
N SER A 263 22.76 -21.11 4.34
CA SER A 263 23.84 -22.05 4.64
C SER A 263 23.41 -23.19 5.57
N PRO A 264 24.16 -24.31 5.58
CA PRO A 264 23.97 -25.40 6.53
C PRO A 264 24.07 -24.98 8.00
N ASN A 265 24.71 -23.85 8.31
CA ASN A 265 24.77 -23.33 9.68
C ASN A 265 23.38 -22.90 10.17
N VAL A 266 22.56 -22.30 9.30
CA VAL A 266 21.18 -21.93 9.65
C VAL A 266 20.36 -23.19 9.93
N GLU A 267 20.49 -24.21 9.09
CA GLU A 267 19.85 -25.52 9.27
C GLU A 267 20.25 -26.17 10.60
N ALA A 268 21.54 -26.18 10.94
CA ALA A 268 22.01 -26.64 12.23
C ALA A 268 21.49 -25.79 13.41
N ASN A 269 21.30 -24.48 13.22
CA ASN A 269 20.74 -23.59 14.24
C ASN A 269 19.24 -23.82 14.45
N LEU A 270 18.48 -24.17 13.41
CA LEU A 270 17.07 -24.55 13.53
C LEU A 270 16.91 -25.77 14.43
N MET A 271 17.80 -26.76 14.32
CA MET A 271 17.78 -27.96 15.18
C MET A 271 18.09 -27.69 16.66
N ASN A 272 18.54 -26.48 17.02
CA ASN A 272 18.70 -26.04 18.41
C ASN A 272 17.45 -25.33 18.97
N THR A 273 16.35 -25.32 18.21
CA THR A 273 15.03 -24.82 18.61
C THR A 273 14.06 -26.00 18.83
N ASN A 274 12.76 -25.75 18.86
CA ASN A 274 11.74 -26.81 18.89
C ASN A 274 11.60 -27.61 17.58
N ILE A 275 12.31 -27.20 16.52
CA ILE A 275 12.30 -27.90 15.23
C ILE A 275 12.97 -29.27 15.35
N SER A 276 12.24 -30.30 14.94
CA SER A 276 12.68 -31.69 14.91
C SER A 276 12.86 -32.24 13.49
N GLN A 277 12.22 -31.60 12.51
CA GLN A 277 12.30 -31.94 11.10
C GLN A 277 12.67 -30.69 10.29
N VAL A 278 13.75 -30.78 9.52
CA VAL A 278 14.11 -29.77 8.53
C VAL A 278 14.02 -30.39 7.14
N GLU A 279 13.34 -29.70 6.25
CA GLU A 279 13.29 -30.00 4.83
C GLU A 279 13.88 -28.82 4.05
N ARG A 280 14.56 -29.09 2.95
CA ARG A 280 15.08 -28.05 2.06
C ARG A 280 14.55 -28.26 0.66
N ILE A 281 13.91 -27.24 0.12
CA ILE A 281 13.46 -27.18 -1.26
C ILE A 281 14.39 -26.22 -2.01
N SER A 282 15.20 -26.77 -2.91
CA SER A 282 16.18 -25.98 -3.67
C SER A 282 16.55 -26.66 -4.98
N GLY A 283 16.54 -25.89 -6.07
CA GLY A 283 17.11 -26.28 -7.35
C GLY A 283 18.49 -25.67 -7.59
N SER A 284 19.08 -25.94 -8.76
CA SER A 284 20.33 -25.31 -9.21
C SER A 284 20.20 -23.81 -9.47
N ASN A 285 18.97 -23.32 -9.63
CA ASN A 285 18.62 -21.93 -9.85
C ASN A 285 17.17 -21.65 -9.39
N ARG A 286 16.77 -20.37 -9.39
CA ARG A 286 15.45 -19.93 -8.91
C ARG A 286 14.26 -20.56 -9.64
N LEU A 287 14.39 -20.86 -10.94
CA LEU A 287 13.30 -21.45 -11.73
C LEU A 287 13.12 -22.91 -11.35
N GLU A 288 14.21 -23.64 -11.12
CA GLU A 288 14.17 -25.02 -10.63
C GLU A 288 13.68 -25.08 -9.18
N THR A 289 14.11 -24.16 -8.30
CA THR A 289 13.52 -24.05 -6.94
C THR A 289 12.02 -23.78 -7.02
N ASN A 290 11.58 -22.87 -7.91
CA ASN A 290 10.18 -22.59 -8.14
C ASN A 290 9.41 -23.81 -8.66
N GLN A 291 9.99 -24.60 -9.57
CA GLN A 291 9.40 -25.85 -10.05
C GLN A 291 9.21 -26.84 -8.90
N LEU A 292 10.24 -27.05 -8.08
CA LEU A 292 10.18 -27.96 -6.94
C LEU A 292 9.15 -27.52 -5.89
N ILE A 293 8.96 -26.21 -5.70
CA ILE A 293 7.88 -25.69 -4.86
C ILE A 293 6.51 -26.04 -5.45
N ASN A 294 6.30 -25.83 -6.75
CA ASN A 294 5.03 -26.17 -7.40
C ASN A 294 4.73 -27.67 -7.35
N GLU A 295 5.75 -28.54 -7.38
CA GLU A 295 5.60 -29.99 -7.22
C GLU A 295 5.12 -30.40 -5.82
N GLN A 296 5.25 -29.54 -4.81
CA GLN A 296 4.67 -29.77 -3.47
C GLN A 296 3.18 -29.41 -3.38
N LEU A 297 2.66 -28.62 -4.30
CA LEU A 297 1.27 -28.13 -4.25
C LEU A 297 0.32 -29.24 -4.74
N THR A 298 -0.64 -29.64 -3.90
CA THR A 298 -1.48 -30.82 -4.21
C THR A 298 -2.85 -30.47 -4.78
N ASN A 299 -3.38 -29.29 -4.47
CA ASN A 299 -4.72 -28.85 -4.88
C ASN A 299 -4.66 -27.49 -5.57
N VAL A 300 -4.04 -27.43 -6.75
CA VAL A 300 -3.95 -26.20 -7.53
C VAL A 300 -5.18 -25.98 -8.42
N ASP A 301 -5.82 -24.83 -8.27
CA ASP A 301 -6.95 -24.37 -9.10
C ASP A 301 -6.47 -23.64 -10.38
N GLY A 302 -5.17 -23.30 -10.45
CA GLY A 302 -4.50 -22.79 -11.64
C GLY A 302 -3.11 -22.26 -11.31
N TYR A 303 -2.52 -21.49 -12.23
CA TYR A 303 -1.20 -20.89 -12.04
C TYR A 303 -1.11 -19.42 -12.45
N PHE A 304 -0.44 -18.63 -11.62
CA PHE A 304 0.14 -17.36 -12.05
C PHE A 304 1.45 -17.61 -12.80
N VAL A 305 1.70 -16.85 -13.86
CA VAL A 305 2.96 -16.86 -14.62
C VAL A 305 3.58 -15.47 -14.53
N ALA A 306 4.72 -15.35 -13.87
CA ALA A 306 5.37 -14.07 -13.61
C ALA A 306 6.87 -14.11 -13.97
N SER A 307 7.48 -12.94 -14.14
CA SER A 307 8.93 -12.86 -14.40
C SER A 307 9.72 -13.34 -13.19
N GLY A 308 10.68 -14.23 -13.41
CA GLY A 308 11.68 -14.62 -12.42
C GLY A 308 12.81 -13.60 -12.29
N MET A 309 12.88 -12.57 -13.13
CA MET A 309 13.94 -11.57 -13.15
C MET A 309 13.53 -10.24 -12.51
N ASP A 310 12.31 -9.78 -12.78
CA ASP A 310 11.70 -8.59 -12.17
C ASP A 310 10.49 -9.05 -11.36
N PHE A 311 10.64 -9.09 -10.04
CA PHE A 311 9.73 -9.80 -9.12
C PHE A 311 8.55 -9.02 -8.50
N PRO A 312 8.31 -7.71 -8.75
CA PRO A 312 7.21 -7.03 -8.07
C PRO A 312 5.84 -7.55 -8.52
N ASP A 313 5.74 -8.05 -9.76
CA ASP A 313 4.52 -8.66 -10.29
C ASP A 313 4.23 -10.01 -9.62
N ALA A 314 5.26 -10.82 -9.35
CA ALA A 314 5.11 -12.07 -8.58
C ALA A 314 4.71 -11.81 -7.12
N LEU A 315 5.27 -10.77 -6.49
CA LEU A 315 4.92 -10.37 -5.13
C LEU A 315 3.45 -9.93 -5.02
N ALA A 316 2.95 -9.17 -6.00
CA ALA A 316 1.55 -8.75 -6.02
C ALA A 316 0.58 -9.95 -6.14
N ALA A 317 1.01 -11.03 -6.79
CA ALA A 317 0.21 -12.23 -6.98
C ALA A 317 0.24 -13.18 -5.77
N ALA A 318 1.30 -13.17 -4.95
CA ALA A 318 1.52 -14.20 -3.92
C ALA A 318 0.38 -14.37 -2.88
N PRO A 319 -0.24 -13.30 -2.35
CA PRO A 319 -1.38 -13.41 -1.45
C PRO A 319 -2.60 -14.05 -2.11
N ILE A 320 -2.91 -13.62 -3.33
CA ILE A 320 -4.03 -14.16 -4.11
C ILE A 320 -3.75 -15.62 -4.45
N ALA A 321 -2.50 -15.94 -4.80
CA ALA A 321 -2.10 -17.29 -5.12
C ALA A 321 -2.28 -18.23 -3.92
N ALA A 322 -1.87 -17.79 -2.74
CA ALA A 322 -2.06 -18.54 -1.51
C ALA A 322 -3.56 -18.67 -1.12
N GLY A 323 -4.35 -17.59 -1.23
CA GLY A 323 -5.76 -17.59 -0.80
C GLY A 323 -6.73 -18.31 -1.75
N GLU A 324 -6.42 -18.35 -3.04
CA GLU A 324 -7.28 -18.96 -4.08
C GLU A 324 -6.69 -20.28 -4.62
N ASN A 325 -5.74 -20.89 -3.90
CA ASN A 325 -5.06 -22.14 -4.27
C ASN A 325 -4.41 -22.14 -5.67
N PHE A 326 -3.79 -21.04 -6.07
CA PHE A 326 -2.98 -20.98 -7.30
C PHE A 326 -1.51 -21.24 -7.01
N GLY A 327 -0.84 -21.95 -7.92
CA GLY A 327 0.62 -21.97 -7.97
C GLY A 327 1.19 -20.70 -8.61
N ILE A 328 2.50 -20.49 -8.48
CA ILE A 328 3.22 -19.41 -9.17
C ILE A 328 4.34 -20.03 -9.97
N ILE A 329 4.33 -19.84 -11.28
CA ILE A 329 5.38 -20.24 -12.21
C ILE A 329 6.23 -19.01 -12.53
N LEU A 330 7.54 -19.12 -12.30
CA LEU A 330 8.50 -18.10 -12.68
C LEU A 330 9.07 -18.39 -14.07
N THR A 331 9.29 -17.36 -14.88
CA THR A 331 9.88 -17.47 -16.22
C THR A 331 11.04 -16.50 -16.44
N ASN A 332 12.03 -16.90 -17.23
CA ASN A 332 13.13 -16.02 -17.68
C ASN A 332 13.41 -16.24 -19.18
N GLY A 333 12.49 -15.78 -20.04
CA GLY A 333 12.62 -15.91 -21.50
C GLY A 333 12.27 -17.29 -22.06
N SER A 334 11.83 -18.24 -21.23
CA SER A 334 11.11 -19.45 -21.64
C SER A 334 10.29 -20.06 -20.49
N LEU A 335 9.28 -20.89 -20.78
CA LEU A 335 8.62 -21.80 -19.81
C LEU A 335 9.40 -23.13 -19.63
N ARG A 336 10.72 -23.12 -19.88
CA ARG A 336 11.57 -24.29 -19.64
C ARG A 336 11.54 -24.67 -18.16
N ASP A 337 11.96 -25.89 -17.85
CA ASP A 337 11.96 -26.47 -16.49
C ASP A 337 10.55 -26.82 -16.00
N GLY A 338 9.81 -27.62 -16.79
CA GLY A 338 8.55 -28.23 -16.35
C GLY A 338 7.34 -27.30 -16.25
N GLY A 339 7.50 -25.97 -16.30
CA GLY A 339 6.40 -25.00 -16.17
C GLY A 339 5.24 -25.23 -17.15
N ALA A 340 5.52 -25.57 -18.41
CA ALA A 340 4.48 -25.90 -19.38
C ALA A 340 3.68 -27.17 -19.03
N ALA A 341 4.29 -28.13 -18.32
CA ALA A 341 3.58 -29.34 -17.89
C ALA A 341 2.60 -29.06 -16.74
N LEU A 342 2.97 -28.13 -15.83
CA LEU A 342 2.10 -27.68 -14.74
C LEU A 342 0.82 -27.02 -15.26
N LEU A 343 0.90 -26.32 -16.40
CA LEU A 343 -0.23 -25.63 -17.02
C LEU A 343 -1.24 -26.56 -17.70
N ASN A 344 -0.91 -27.81 -17.97
CA ASN A 344 -1.74 -28.69 -18.79
C ASN A 344 -3.13 -28.92 -18.17
N GLY A 345 -4.17 -28.37 -18.80
CA GLY A 345 -5.55 -28.46 -18.32
C GLY A 345 -5.91 -27.48 -17.20
N GLN A 346 -5.02 -26.53 -16.88
CA GLN A 346 -5.18 -25.55 -15.81
C GLN A 346 -5.38 -24.14 -16.36
N ASP A 347 -6.04 -23.27 -15.58
CA ASP A 347 -6.15 -21.84 -15.90
C ASP A 347 -4.83 -21.13 -15.62
N ALA A 348 -4.42 -20.22 -16.51
CA ALA A 348 -3.18 -19.48 -16.41
C ALA A 348 -3.39 -17.97 -16.39
N PHE A 349 -2.75 -17.31 -15.43
CA PHE A 349 -2.79 -15.85 -15.26
C PHE A 349 -1.41 -15.26 -15.44
N ILE A 350 -1.15 -14.64 -16.59
CA ILE A 350 0.12 -13.95 -16.82
C ILE A 350 0.11 -12.63 -16.05
N VAL A 351 1.04 -12.46 -15.12
CA VAL A 351 1.14 -11.26 -14.27
C VAL A 351 2.29 -10.40 -14.75
N GLY A 352 1.97 -9.17 -15.12
CA GLY A 352 2.92 -8.20 -15.66
C GLY A 352 2.79 -7.97 -17.16
N GLY A 353 3.33 -6.83 -17.61
CA GLY A 353 3.32 -6.44 -19.02
C GLY A 353 4.26 -7.27 -19.90
N GLU A 354 4.28 -7.00 -21.21
CA GLU A 354 5.15 -7.71 -22.17
C GLU A 354 6.65 -7.59 -21.86
N ALA A 355 7.07 -6.53 -21.16
CA ALA A 355 8.45 -6.37 -20.71
C ALA A 355 8.85 -7.38 -19.62
N ALA A 356 7.90 -7.81 -18.79
CA ALA A 356 8.13 -8.78 -17.72
C ALA A 356 7.92 -10.22 -18.23
N VAL A 357 6.82 -10.45 -18.95
CA VAL A 357 6.48 -11.74 -19.58
C VAL A 357 6.18 -11.50 -21.05
N SER A 358 7.12 -11.86 -21.92
CA SER A 358 7.04 -11.51 -23.35
C SER A 358 5.90 -12.21 -24.09
N SER A 359 5.53 -11.68 -25.26
CA SER A 359 4.55 -12.32 -26.15
C SER A 359 4.96 -13.72 -26.59
N GLN A 360 6.25 -14.04 -26.66
CA GLN A 360 6.72 -15.40 -26.92
C GLN A 360 6.43 -16.35 -25.76
N ILE A 361 6.49 -15.88 -24.51
CA ILE A 361 6.10 -16.66 -23.34
C ILE A 361 4.59 -16.82 -23.28
N GLU A 362 3.85 -15.75 -23.52
CA GLU A 362 2.39 -15.81 -23.58
C GLU A 362 1.91 -16.84 -24.60
N ALA A 363 2.53 -16.90 -25.79
CA ALA A 363 2.22 -17.94 -26.77
C ALA A 363 2.52 -19.37 -26.24
N GLN A 364 3.57 -19.56 -25.43
CA GLN A 364 3.86 -20.85 -24.80
C GLN A 364 2.84 -21.18 -23.71
N VAL A 365 2.41 -20.19 -22.91
CA VAL A 365 1.37 -20.36 -21.88
C VAL A 365 0.06 -20.75 -22.55
N GLN A 366 -0.37 -20.01 -23.58
CA GLN A 366 -1.61 -20.27 -24.34
C GLN A 366 -1.61 -21.65 -25.02
N ALA A 367 -0.44 -22.15 -25.43
CA ALA A 367 -0.32 -23.47 -26.03
C ALA A 367 -0.43 -24.61 -25.00
N ALA A 368 -0.17 -24.34 -23.71
CA ALA A 368 -0.13 -25.34 -22.65
C ALA A 368 -1.36 -25.29 -21.71
N ALA A 369 -1.88 -24.10 -21.43
CA ALA A 369 -2.96 -23.85 -20.48
C ALA A 369 -4.36 -24.12 -21.07
N ALA A 370 -5.34 -24.40 -20.21
CA ALA A 370 -6.74 -24.49 -20.59
C ALA A 370 -7.34 -23.12 -20.96
N SER A 371 -6.97 -22.08 -20.21
CA SER A 371 -7.28 -20.69 -20.51
C SER A 371 -6.10 -19.79 -20.13
N THR A 372 -6.03 -18.60 -20.72
CA THR A 372 -4.96 -17.64 -20.42
C THR A 372 -5.52 -16.23 -20.32
N THR A 373 -5.22 -15.56 -19.22
CA THR A 373 -5.55 -14.14 -19.00
C THR A 373 -4.29 -13.38 -18.61
N ARG A 374 -4.03 -12.24 -19.24
CA ARG A 374 -2.95 -11.33 -18.83
C ARG A 374 -3.49 -10.23 -17.92
N LEU A 375 -2.89 -10.09 -16.74
CA LEU A 375 -3.19 -9.08 -15.74
C LEU A 375 -1.96 -8.18 -15.58
N ALA A 376 -2.04 -6.95 -16.09
CA ALA A 376 -0.90 -6.05 -16.15
C ALA A 376 -1.33 -4.58 -16.06
N GLY A 377 -0.54 -3.77 -15.36
CA GLY A 377 -0.64 -2.31 -15.40
C GLY A 377 0.60 -1.66 -16.02
N ALA A 378 0.61 -0.33 -16.07
CA ALA A 378 1.76 0.45 -16.55
C ALA A 378 3.00 0.30 -15.66
N ASN A 379 2.80 -0.12 -14.41
CA ASN A 379 3.83 -0.38 -13.41
C ASN A 379 3.30 -1.42 -12.41
N ARG A 380 4.13 -1.81 -11.44
CA ARG A 380 3.78 -2.80 -10.41
C ARG A 380 2.51 -2.50 -9.59
N TYR A 381 2.21 -1.23 -9.35
CA TYR A 381 1.01 -0.82 -8.61
C TYR A 381 -0.24 -0.97 -9.49
N GLY A 382 -0.14 -0.63 -10.78
CA GLY A 382 -1.18 -0.93 -11.76
C GLY A 382 -1.41 -2.44 -11.94
N THR A 383 -0.35 -3.26 -11.91
CA THR A 383 -0.48 -4.73 -11.94
C THR A 383 -1.18 -5.24 -10.68
N ASN A 384 -0.84 -4.72 -9.50
CA ASN A 384 -1.54 -5.03 -8.25
C ASN A 384 -3.04 -4.66 -8.31
N ALA A 385 -3.38 -3.46 -8.80
CA ALA A 385 -4.77 -3.06 -9.01
C ALA A 385 -5.52 -3.96 -10.02
N ALA A 386 -4.86 -4.39 -11.11
CA ALA A 386 -5.45 -5.30 -12.09
C ALA A 386 -5.73 -6.70 -11.50
N LEU A 387 -4.81 -7.22 -10.68
CA LEU A 387 -5.00 -8.46 -9.93
C LEU A 387 -6.19 -8.34 -8.96
N LEU A 388 -6.21 -7.28 -8.16
CA LEU A 388 -7.29 -7.02 -7.21
C LEU A 388 -8.65 -6.95 -7.92
N GLN A 389 -8.74 -6.18 -9.01
CA GLN A 389 -9.95 -6.04 -9.81
C GLN A 389 -10.44 -7.36 -10.41
N TYR A 390 -9.53 -8.25 -10.81
CA TYR A 390 -9.90 -9.54 -11.38
C TYR A 390 -10.45 -10.51 -10.32
N PHE A 391 -9.73 -10.68 -9.21
CA PHE A 391 -10.05 -11.71 -8.21
C PHE A 391 -11.11 -11.27 -7.19
N TYR A 392 -11.17 -9.99 -6.86
CA TYR A 392 -12.12 -9.45 -5.89
C TYR A 392 -13.29 -8.68 -6.54
N GLY A 393 -13.22 -8.38 -7.83
CA GLY A 393 -14.27 -7.66 -8.55
C GLY A 393 -14.30 -6.15 -8.27
N SER A 394 -15.32 -5.47 -8.79
CA SER A 394 -15.58 -4.05 -8.52
C SER A 394 -16.48 -3.88 -7.29
N GLY A 395 -16.24 -2.83 -6.51
CA GLY A 395 -16.99 -2.59 -5.27
C GLY A 395 -16.66 -3.63 -4.19
N LEU A 396 -15.38 -3.95 -4.04
CA LEU A 396 -14.87 -4.77 -2.95
C LEU A 396 -15.42 -4.26 -1.63
N THR A 397 -15.91 -5.16 -0.79
CA THR A 397 -16.20 -4.90 0.63
C THR A 397 -15.31 -5.82 1.44
N THR A 398 -14.57 -5.27 2.39
CA THR A 398 -13.62 -6.01 3.21
C THR A 398 -13.54 -5.38 4.60
N ASP A 399 -13.33 -6.18 5.64
CA ASP A 399 -13.16 -5.66 7.00
C ASP A 399 -11.76 -5.06 7.20
N ALA A 400 -10.76 -5.53 6.44
CA ALA A 400 -9.39 -5.06 6.52
C ALA A 400 -8.64 -5.11 5.19
N VAL A 401 -7.52 -4.40 5.12
CA VAL A 401 -6.56 -4.45 3.99
C VAL A 401 -5.15 -4.66 4.53
N VAL A 402 -4.34 -5.45 3.82
CA VAL A 402 -2.90 -5.56 4.07
C VAL A 402 -2.18 -4.58 3.14
N LEU A 403 -1.37 -3.68 3.69
CA LEU A 403 -0.61 -2.67 2.93
C LEU A 403 0.89 -2.90 3.13
N THR A 404 1.65 -3.00 2.03
CA THR A 404 3.11 -3.16 2.08
C THR A 404 3.78 -2.34 0.97
N THR A 405 5.08 -2.10 1.14
CA THR A 405 5.91 -1.50 0.10
C THR A 405 5.95 -2.38 -1.15
N GLY A 406 5.77 -1.77 -2.32
CA GLY A 406 6.08 -2.37 -3.61
C GLY A 406 7.52 -2.11 -4.06
N GLY A 407 8.32 -1.39 -3.27
CA GLY A 407 9.71 -1.02 -3.61
C GLY A 407 10.75 -2.10 -3.28
N ASP A 408 10.47 -2.97 -2.31
CA ASP A 408 11.29 -4.10 -1.89
C ASP A 408 10.41 -5.36 -1.69
N PHE A 409 11.01 -6.53 -1.55
CA PHE A 409 10.31 -7.82 -1.48
C PHE A 409 10.04 -8.41 -0.08
N PRO A 410 10.90 -8.22 0.96
CA PRO A 410 10.84 -9.04 2.16
C PRO A 410 9.53 -8.90 2.92
N ASP A 411 9.03 -7.67 3.03
CA ASP A 411 7.81 -7.36 3.78
C ASP A 411 6.59 -7.92 3.05
N ALA A 412 6.51 -7.79 1.73
CA ALA A 412 5.43 -8.37 0.92
C ALA A 412 5.45 -9.91 0.93
N LEU A 413 6.63 -10.52 0.89
CA LEU A 413 6.79 -11.96 1.00
C LEU A 413 6.31 -12.47 2.37
N ALA A 414 6.72 -11.82 3.47
CA ALA A 414 6.27 -12.17 4.81
C ALA A 414 4.78 -11.91 5.01
N ALA A 415 4.20 -10.91 4.33
CA ALA A 415 2.79 -10.58 4.40
C ALA A 415 1.86 -11.60 3.72
N ALA A 416 2.35 -12.34 2.72
CA ALA A 416 1.51 -13.19 1.88
C ALA A 416 0.73 -14.25 2.68
N PRO A 417 1.32 -15.00 3.63
CA PRO A 417 0.56 -15.95 4.45
C PRO A 417 -0.50 -15.29 5.32
N LEU A 418 -0.22 -14.09 5.87
CA LEU A 418 -1.20 -13.35 6.67
C LEU A 418 -2.41 -12.94 5.81
N ALA A 419 -2.15 -12.36 4.64
CA ALA A 419 -3.20 -11.94 3.72
C ALA A 419 -4.04 -13.14 3.24
N ALA A 420 -3.40 -14.27 2.93
CA ALA A 420 -4.09 -15.49 2.51
C ALA A 420 -4.94 -16.12 3.61
N ALA A 421 -4.36 -16.35 4.80
CA ALA A 421 -5.04 -16.98 5.92
C ALA A 421 -6.25 -16.18 6.41
N ALA A 422 -6.20 -14.86 6.27
CA ALA A 422 -7.28 -13.95 6.65
C ALA A 422 -8.24 -13.58 5.49
N ASP A 423 -8.04 -14.12 4.27
CA ASP A 423 -8.79 -13.76 3.04
C ASP A 423 -8.82 -12.23 2.81
N LEU A 424 -7.68 -11.57 3.06
CA LEU A 424 -7.54 -10.12 2.95
C LEU A 424 -6.86 -9.71 1.64
N PRO A 425 -7.33 -8.63 0.99
CA PRO A 425 -6.64 -8.04 -0.15
C PRO A 425 -5.31 -7.43 0.29
N LEU A 426 -4.29 -7.57 -0.56
CA LEU A 426 -2.98 -6.95 -0.35
C LEU A 426 -2.75 -5.82 -1.36
N ALA A 427 -2.54 -4.62 -0.83
CA ALA A 427 -2.21 -3.41 -1.56
C ALA A 427 -0.69 -3.17 -1.56
N LEU A 428 -0.14 -2.85 -2.73
CA LEU A 428 1.23 -2.35 -2.86
C LEU A 428 1.25 -0.84 -2.97
N ALA A 429 2.14 -0.19 -2.22
CA ALA A 429 2.38 1.25 -2.33
C ALA A 429 3.86 1.60 -2.49
N GLY A 430 4.14 2.76 -3.09
CA GLY A 430 5.49 3.28 -3.27
C GLY A 430 5.80 4.39 -2.26
N SER A 431 6.56 5.39 -2.70
CA SER A 431 6.71 6.65 -1.96
C SER A 431 5.41 7.46 -1.84
N SER A 432 4.41 7.11 -2.65
CA SER A 432 3.03 7.62 -2.64
C SER A 432 2.07 6.45 -2.88
N LEU A 433 0.80 6.60 -2.48
CA LEU A 433 -0.26 5.69 -2.92
C LEU A 433 -0.56 5.98 -4.40
N SER A 434 -0.60 4.93 -5.22
CA SER A 434 -0.92 5.11 -6.64
C SER A 434 -2.42 5.33 -6.82
N ASN A 435 -2.81 6.15 -7.81
CA ASN A 435 -4.22 6.41 -8.08
C ASN A 435 -4.98 5.12 -8.42
N GLU A 436 -4.35 4.18 -9.12
CA GLU A 436 -4.94 2.88 -9.47
C GLU A 436 -5.27 2.04 -8.23
N VAL A 437 -4.35 1.97 -7.27
CA VAL A 437 -4.56 1.22 -6.02
C VAL A 437 -5.56 1.96 -5.12
N GLY A 438 -5.37 3.26 -4.89
CA GLY A 438 -6.28 4.05 -4.05
C GLY A 438 -7.72 4.06 -4.57
N SER A 439 -7.91 4.24 -5.88
CA SER A 439 -9.25 4.25 -6.48
C SER A 439 -9.93 2.87 -6.42
N TYR A 440 -9.15 1.78 -6.44
CA TYR A 440 -9.69 0.43 -6.33
C TYR A 440 -10.32 0.18 -4.95
N PHE A 441 -9.69 0.68 -3.89
CA PHE A 441 -10.17 0.51 -2.52
C PHE A 441 -11.21 1.54 -2.08
N ASN A 442 -11.48 2.57 -2.89
CA ASN A 442 -12.42 3.65 -2.59
C ASN A 442 -13.78 3.14 -2.13
N GLY A 443 -14.14 3.41 -0.87
CA GLY A 443 -15.40 2.98 -0.27
C GLY A 443 -15.50 1.47 -0.05
N SER A 444 -14.37 0.79 0.14
CA SER A 444 -14.35 -0.64 0.49
C SER A 444 -14.86 -0.93 1.90
N GLY A 445 -14.97 0.10 2.75
CA GLY A 445 -15.49 0.03 4.11
C GLY A 445 -14.56 -0.68 5.09
N ALA A 446 -13.25 -0.75 4.81
CA ALA A 446 -12.31 -1.47 5.66
C ALA A 446 -12.10 -0.72 6.98
N GLY A 447 -12.41 -1.37 8.09
CA GLY A 447 -12.21 -0.82 9.43
C GLY A 447 -10.78 -0.96 9.95
N SER A 448 -9.92 -1.75 9.28
CA SER A 448 -8.54 -1.95 9.70
C SER A 448 -7.54 -1.98 8.54
N LEU A 449 -6.34 -1.50 8.80
CA LEU A 449 -5.20 -1.51 7.88
C LEU A 449 -4.00 -2.18 8.54
N TYR A 450 -3.57 -3.32 8.01
CA TYR A 450 -2.35 -4.01 8.44
C TYR A 450 -1.18 -3.54 7.60
N VAL A 451 -0.35 -2.66 8.15
CA VAL A 451 0.81 -2.10 7.45
C VAL A 451 2.03 -2.94 7.76
N ILE A 452 2.58 -3.59 6.75
CA ILE A 452 3.72 -4.51 6.90
C ILE A 452 5.01 -3.81 6.53
N GLY A 453 5.97 -3.83 7.46
CA GLY A 453 7.25 -3.16 7.29
C GLY A 453 7.24 -1.68 7.67
N GLY A 454 8.43 -1.07 7.66
CA GLY A 454 8.66 0.30 8.13
C GLY A 454 9.00 1.31 7.03
N GLN A 455 8.80 0.96 5.75
CA GLN A 455 9.24 1.79 4.61
C GLN A 455 8.20 2.81 4.15
N LEU A 456 6.91 2.56 4.40
CA LEU A 456 5.84 3.45 3.97
C LEU A 456 5.76 4.67 4.89
N SER A 457 5.55 5.86 4.31
CA SER A 457 5.39 7.09 5.07
C SER A 457 3.98 7.19 5.67
N ASP A 458 3.84 7.99 6.74
CA ASP A 458 2.54 8.27 7.35
C ASP A 458 1.54 8.84 6.34
N ASN A 459 2.01 9.61 5.35
CA ASN A 459 1.16 10.11 4.26
C ASN A 459 0.56 8.98 3.43
N VAL A 460 1.36 7.99 3.02
CA VAL A 460 0.86 6.83 2.25
C VAL A 460 -0.15 6.03 3.07
N ILE A 461 0.13 5.84 4.36
CA ILE A 461 -0.78 5.13 5.26
C ILE A 461 -2.10 5.90 5.38
N ASN A 462 -2.05 7.22 5.55
CA ASN A 462 -3.24 8.07 5.65
C ASN A 462 -4.02 8.11 4.34
N ASP A 463 -3.36 8.24 3.19
CA ASP A 463 -4.01 8.17 1.88
C ASP A 463 -4.78 6.86 1.72
N MET A 464 -4.19 5.75 2.20
CA MET A 464 -4.85 4.45 2.17
C MET A 464 -6.03 4.38 3.15
N ARG A 465 -5.91 4.96 4.35
CA ARG A 465 -7.04 5.03 5.29
C ARG A 465 -8.23 5.79 4.69
N TYR A 466 -7.99 6.92 4.01
CA TYR A 466 -9.03 7.65 3.29
C TYR A 466 -9.58 6.88 2.09
N ALA A 467 -8.75 6.10 1.41
CA ALA A 467 -9.22 5.26 0.32
C ALA A 467 -10.14 4.14 0.80
N VAL A 468 -9.86 3.51 1.95
CA VAL A 468 -10.64 2.33 2.37
C VAL A 468 -11.90 2.64 3.15
N GLU A 469 -12.00 3.81 3.79
CA GLU A 469 -13.23 4.28 4.46
C GLU A 469 -14.35 4.55 3.45
#